data_AF-A0A370BS14-F1
#
_entry.id   AF-A0A370BS14-F1
#
_cell.length_a   1.000
_cell.length_b   1.000
_cell.length_c   1.000
_cell.angle_alpha   90.00
_cell.angle_beta   90.00
_cell.angle_gamma   90.00
#
_symmetry.space_group_name_H-M   'P 1'
#
loop_
_entity.id
_entity.type
_entity.pdbx_description
1 polymer ?
#
loop_
_entity_poly.entity_id
_entity_poly.type
_entity_poly.pdbx_seq_one_letter_code
_entity_poly.pdbx_strand_id
1 'polypeptide(L)'
;MAADSGQRSSGSPRLRSHHMGNNNKTVVACDQCHRHKLKCSPRSQGCARCHRLGIQCTSSRPIKKRGRRPTRQSLPQISLPLSEHHFMHLIILYWTAFAICRF
;
A
#
# COMPACT_ATOMS: atom_id res chain seq x y z
N MET A 1 31.96 -9.49 -60.81
CA MET A 1 32.49 -9.50 -59.42
C MET A 1 32.47 -8.06 -58.93
N ALA A 2 31.84 -7.61 -57.85
CA ALA A 2 31.26 -8.25 -56.68
C ALA A 2 29.96 -7.52 -56.27
N ALA A 3 29.05 -8.26 -55.65
CA ALA A 3 27.88 -7.75 -54.96
C ALA A 3 28.30 -7.31 -53.54
N ASP A 4 27.81 -6.17 -53.07
CA ASP A 4 27.76 -5.87 -51.63
C ASP A 4 26.41 -5.24 -51.28
N SER A 5 25.53 -6.09 -50.74
CA SER A 5 24.23 -5.74 -50.19
C SER A 5 24.37 -5.76 -48.67
N GLY A 6 24.66 -4.61 -48.07
CA GLY A 6 24.91 -4.46 -46.63
C GLY A 6 24.00 -3.45 -45.94
N GLN A 7 22.69 -3.46 -46.20
CA GLN A 7 21.73 -2.65 -45.43
C GLN A 7 21.53 -3.24 -44.03
N ARG A 8 22.34 -2.78 -43.07
CA ARG A 8 22.18 -3.10 -41.64
C ARG A 8 20.90 -2.49 -41.09
N SER A 9 20.12 -3.37 -40.48
CA SER A 9 18.81 -3.17 -39.88
C SER A 9 18.75 -1.97 -38.93
N SER A 10 17.89 -1.03 -39.32
CA SER A 10 17.00 -0.23 -38.47
C SER A 10 17.04 -0.57 -36.97
N GLY A 11 17.91 0.13 -36.24
CA GLY A 11 17.76 0.31 -34.80
C GLY A 11 16.44 1.03 -34.53
N SER A 12 15.43 0.27 -34.12
CA SER A 12 14.10 0.76 -33.77
C SER A 12 14.22 1.74 -32.59
N PRO A 13 14.00 3.07 -32.77
CA PRO A 13 13.83 3.93 -31.63
C PRO A 13 12.44 3.63 -31.10
N ARG A 14 12.43 2.84 -30.03
CA ARG A 14 11.30 2.57 -29.12
C ARG A 14 10.24 3.64 -29.31
N LEU A 15 9.07 3.27 -29.86
CA LEU A 15 7.90 4.13 -29.87
C LEU A 15 7.73 4.65 -28.44
N ARG A 16 8.13 5.91 -28.23
CA ARG A 16 7.75 6.66 -27.04
C ARG A 16 6.25 6.80 -27.15
N SER A 17 5.57 5.88 -26.50
CA SER A 17 4.14 5.94 -26.25
C SER A 17 3.91 7.22 -25.47
N HIS A 18 3.64 8.31 -26.18
CA HIS A 18 3.12 9.54 -25.62
C HIS A 18 1.74 9.18 -25.08
N HIS A 19 1.71 8.69 -23.83
CA HIS A 19 0.51 8.61 -23.03
C HIS A 19 -0.03 10.02 -22.85
N MET A 20 -0.89 10.41 -23.79
CA MET A 20 -1.71 11.61 -23.74
C MET A 20 -2.55 11.56 -22.45
N GLY A 21 -2.24 12.47 -21.53
CA GLY A 21 -3.08 12.95 -20.44
C GLY A 21 -3.75 11.90 -19.55
N ASN A 22 -3.35 11.83 -18.29
CA ASN A 22 -4.34 11.52 -17.28
C ASN A 22 -4.12 12.40 -16.06
N ASN A 23 -4.85 13.51 -16.02
CA ASN A 23 -5.14 14.23 -14.80
C ASN A 23 -5.38 13.23 -13.68
N ASN A 24 -4.58 13.34 -12.62
CA ASN A 24 -4.56 12.49 -11.43
C ASN A 24 -5.82 12.68 -10.56
N LYS A 25 -6.99 12.66 -11.20
CA LYS A 25 -8.28 12.51 -10.57
C LYS A 25 -8.22 11.11 -9.96
N THR A 26 -8.22 11.05 -8.64
CA THR A 26 -8.29 9.81 -7.86
C THR A 26 -9.13 8.78 -8.61
N VAL A 27 -8.50 7.69 -9.07
CA VAL A 27 -9.12 6.75 -10.01
C VAL A 27 -10.34 6.12 -9.34
N VAL A 28 -11.52 6.65 -9.64
CA VAL A 28 -12.79 6.08 -9.23
C VAL A 28 -13.05 4.86 -10.10
N ALA A 29 -13.29 3.73 -9.46
CA ALA A 29 -13.75 2.55 -10.17
C ALA A 29 -15.15 2.79 -10.74
N CYS A 30 -15.41 2.31 -11.95
CA CYS A 30 -16.75 2.32 -12.51
C CYS A 30 -17.72 1.50 -11.63
N ASP A 31 -19.01 1.71 -11.81
CA ASP A 31 -20.03 1.10 -10.96
C ASP A 31 -19.98 -0.42 -10.96
N GLN A 32 -19.71 -1.02 -12.12
CA GLN A 32 -19.63 -2.46 -12.26
C GLN A 32 -18.39 -3.03 -11.55
N CYS A 33 -17.22 -2.46 -11.79
CA CYS A 33 -16.01 -2.92 -11.10
C CYS A 33 -16.11 -2.70 -9.59
N HIS A 34 -16.76 -1.62 -9.15
CA HIS A 34 -17.01 -1.37 -7.74
C HIS A 34 -17.97 -2.39 -7.12
N ARG A 35 -19.12 -2.68 -7.76
CA ARG A 35 -20.09 -3.68 -7.29
C ARG A 35 -19.46 -5.07 -7.16
N HIS A 36 -18.64 -5.44 -8.13
CA HIS A 36 -17.94 -6.73 -8.14
C HIS A 36 -16.62 -6.71 -7.34
N LYS A 37 -16.24 -5.59 -6.71
CA LYS A 37 -14.98 -5.43 -5.96
C LYS A 37 -13.73 -5.80 -6.77
N LEU A 38 -13.74 -5.50 -8.06
CA LEU A 38 -12.65 -5.82 -8.99
C LEU A 38 -11.84 -4.58 -9.36
N LYS A 39 -10.58 -4.80 -9.75
CA LYS A 39 -9.69 -3.75 -10.22
C LYS A 39 -10.26 -3.11 -11.49
N CYS A 40 -10.54 -1.81 -11.42
CA CYS A 40 -11.00 -1.03 -12.56
C CYS A 40 -9.79 -0.44 -13.30
N SER A 41 -9.68 -0.77 -14.59
CA SER A 41 -8.73 -0.13 -15.50
C SER A 41 -9.48 0.86 -16.40
N PRO A 42 -9.58 2.15 -16.00
CA PRO A 42 -10.28 3.16 -16.80
C PRO A 42 -9.52 3.42 -18.11
N ARG A 43 -10.25 3.49 -19.23
CA ARG A 43 -9.74 3.86 -20.56
C ARG A 43 -10.71 4.87 -21.18
N SER A 44 -10.32 5.51 -22.28
CA SER A 44 -11.13 6.56 -22.96
C SER A 44 -12.53 6.09 -23.34
N GLN A 45 -12.69 4.84 -23.78
CA GLN A 45 -13.97 4.25 -24.16
C GLN A 45 -14.65 3.43 -23.04
N GLY A 46 -14.23 3.65 -21.79
CA GLY A 46 -14.72 2.89 -20.64
C GLY A 46 -13.73 1.86 -20.12
N CYS A 47 -14.09 1.19 -19.03
CA CYS A 47 -13.18 0.28 -18.34
C CYS A 47 -12.84 -0.94 -19.22
N ALA A 48 -11.61 -1.46 -19.15
CA ALA A 48 -11.16 -2.59 -20.00
C ALA A 48 -12.04 -3.85 -19.89
N ARG A 49 -12.73 -4.03 -18.75
CA ARG A 49 -13.69 -5.12 -18.54
C ARG A 49 -15.05 -4.81 -19.18
N CYS A 50 -15.55 -3.60 -18.97
CA CYS A 50 -16.81 -3.12 -19.49
C CYS A 50 -16.82 -3.17 -21.02
N HIS A 51 -15.71 -2.74 -21.62
CA HIS A 51 -15.47 -2.81 -23.05
C HIS A 51 -15.45 -4.26 -23.56
N ARG A 52 -14.80 -5.19 -22.84
CA ARG A 52 -14.79 -6.62 -23.21
C ARG A 52 -16.17 -7.28 -23.11
N LEU A 53 -16.97 -6.86 -22.15
CA LEU A 53 -18.33 -7.36 -21.94
C LEU A 53 -19.36 -6.66 -22.83
N GLY A 54 -18.97 -5.61 -23.56
CA GLY A 54 -19.91 -4.81 -24.37
C GLY A 54 -20.98 -4.09 -23.55
N ILE A 55 -20.75 -3.86 -22.24
CA ILE A 55 -21.73 -3.21 -21.36
C ILE A 55 -21.41 -1.73 -21.15
N GLN A 56 -22.45 -0.96 -20.81
CA GLN A 56 -22.31 0.46 -20.51
C GLN A 56 -21.46 0.68 -19.25
N CYS A 57 -20.38 1.45 -19.39
CA CYS A 57 -19.47 1.79 -18.31
C CYS A 57 -19.88 3.12 -17.65
N THR A 58 -20.60 3.07 -16.53
CA THR A 58 -20.96 4.27 -15.76
C THR A 58 -19.99 4.52 -14.60
N SER A 59 -19.67 5.79 -14.37
CA SER A 59 -18.88 6.26 -13.23
C SER A 59 -19.52 7.52 -12.65
N SER A 60 -20.80 7.42 -12.27
CA SER A 60 -21.60 8.54 -11.75
C SER A 60 -21.32 8.86 -10.28
N ARG A 61 -20.42 8.13 -9.62
CA ARG A 61 -20.17 8.30 -8.18
C ARG A 61 -19.45 9.63 -7.90
N PRO A 62 -20.00 10.49 -7.02
CA PRO A 62 -19.30 11.68 -6.58
C PRO A 62 -18.06 11.27 -5.75
N ILE A 63 -16.92 11.88 -6.06
CA ILE A 63 -15.70 11.73 -5.26
C ILE A 63 -15.91 12.45 -3.93
N LYS A 64 -16.26 11.70 -2.88
CA LYS A 64 -16.28 12.25 -1.53
C LYS A 64 -14.85 12.44 -1.06
N LYS A 65 -14.44 13.70 -0.81
CA LYS A 65 -13.14 13.99 -0.19
C LYS A 65 -13.10 13.28 1.17
N ARG A 66 -12.06 12.46 1.40
CA ARG A 66 -11.83 11.88 2.74
C ARG A 66 -11.55 13.03 3.70
N GLY A 67 -12.08 12.94 4.92
CA GLY A 67 -11.78 13.91 5.98
C GLY A 67 -10.28 13.99 6.26
N ARG A 68 -9.86 15.05 6.97
CA ARG A 68 -8.45 15.23 7.35
C ARG A 68 -7.97 13.98 8.08
N ARG A 69 -6.82 13.43 7.67
CA ARG A 69 -6.21 12.30 8.39
C ARG A 69 -5.99 12.75 9.84
N PRO A 70 -6.47 12.02 10.85
CA PRO A 70 -6.17 12.35 12.24
C PRO A 70 -4.65 12.36 12.39
N THR A 71 -4.11 13.48 12.85
CA THR A 71 -2.69 13.59 13.20
C THR A 71 -2.43 12.54 14.27
N ARG A 72 -1.56 11.58 13.98
CA ARG A 72 -1.17 10.55 14.95
C ARG A 72 -0.44 11.29 16.07
N GLN A 73 -1.14 11.61 17.15
CA GLN A 73 -0.50 12.14 18.35
C GLN A 73 0.50 11.07 18.80
N SER A 74 1.78 11.42 18.82
CA SER A 74 2.80 10.56 19.42
C SER A 74 2.38 10.31 20.85
N LEU A 75 2.16 9.04 21.20
CA LEU A 75 1.89 8.64 22.59
C LEU A 75 2.96 9.25 23.48
N PRO A 76 2.59 9.91 24.59
CA PRO A 76 3.58 10.36 25.56
C PRO A 76 4.40 9.15 25.99
N GLN A 77 5.72 9.23 25.79
CA GLN A 77 6.67 8.25 26.30
C GLN A 77 6.64 8.38 27.82
N ILE A 78 5.74 7.63 28.46
CA ILE A 78 5.75 7.46 29.90
C ILE A 78 6.92 6.52 30.18
N SER A 79 8.04 7.10 30.64
CA SER A 79 9.13 6.33 31.23
C SER A 79 8.64 5.75 32.56
N LEU A 80 8.17 4.51 32.54
CA LEU A 80 7.91 3.73 33.73
C LEU A 80 9.26 3.51 34.45
N PRO A 81 9.43 3.94 35.71
CA PRO A 81 10.61 3.57 36.48
C PRO A 81 10.55 2.07 36.73
N LEU A 82 11.50 1.36 36.11
CA LEU A 82 11.71 -0.07 36.25
C LEU A 82 12.26 -0.35 37.67
N SER A 83 11.40 -0.30 38.69
CA SER A 83 11.75 -0.72 40.05
C SER A 83 11.69 -2.24 40.18
N GLU A 84 12.48 -2.95 39.38
CA GLU A 84 12.64 -4.41 39.44
C GLU A 84 13.60 -4.84 40.57
N HIS A 85 14.30 -3.89 41.20
CA HIS A 85 15.27 -4.19 42.27
C HIS A 85 14.63 -4.54 43.61
N HIS A 86 13.38 -4.14 43.87
CA HIS A 86 12.76 -4.39 45.18
C HIS A 86 12.22 -5.82 45.31
N PHE A 87 11.64 -6.37 44.24
CA PHE A 87 11.09 -7.72 44.25
C PHE A 87 12.18 -8.79 44.40
N MET A 88 13.34 -8.60 43.75
CA MET A 88 14.47 -9.53 43.85
C MET A 88 15.10 -9.56 45.24
N HIS A 89 15.20 -8.42 45.93
CA HIS A 89 15.67 -8.38 47.32
C HIS A 89 14.72 -9.10 48.28
N LEU A 90 13.40 -8.96 48.10
CA LEU A 90 12.41 -9.67 48.93
C LEU A 90 12.47 -11.18 48.71
N ILE A 91 12.68 -11.65 47.47
CA ILE A 91 12.88 -13.08 47.18
C ILE A 91 14.16 -13.60 47.84
N ILE A 92 15.28 -12.89 47.71
CA ILE A 92 16.56 -13.32 48.29
C ILE A 92 16.47 -13.37 49.82
N LEU A 93 15.86 -12.37 50.46
CA LEU A 93 15.66 -12.36 51.91
C LEU A 93 14.70 -13.46 52.36
N TYR A 94 13.64 -13.75 51.60
CA TYR A 94 12.71 -14.83 51.90
C TYR A 94 13.38 -16.22 51.80
N TRP A 95 14.17 -16.47 50.75
CA TRP A 95 14.88 -17.74 50.58
C TRP A 95 15.99 -17.94 51.62
N THR A 96 16.73 -16.87 51.94
CA THR A 96 17.77 -16.94 52.98
C THR A 96 17.17 -17.13 54.37
N ALA A 97 16.09 -16.43 54.71
CA ALA A 97 15.37 -16.64 55.97
C ALA A 97 14.76 -18.04 56.07
N PHE A 98 14.16 -18.56 54.99
CA PHE A 98 13.59 -19.90 54.97
C PHE A 98 14.65 -21.00 55.13
N ALA A 99 15.85 -20.81 54.57
CA ALA A 99 16.96 -21.75 54.72
C ALA A 99 17.58 -21.72 56.13
N ILE A 100 17.67 -20.53 56.76
CA ILE A 100 18.22 -20.37 58.12
C ILE A 100 17.24 -20.89 59.18
N CYS A 101 15.94 -20.68 59.01
CA CYS A 101 14.92 -21.11 59.97
C CYS A 101 14.49 -22.58 59.83
N ARG A 102 15.05 -23.33 58.86
CA ARG A 102 14.78 -24.75 58.62
C ARG A 102 16.00 -25.64 58.90
N PHE A 103 16.94 -25.15 59.70
CA PHE A 103 17.99 -25.93 60.35
C PHE A 103 17.78 -25.83 61.87
#